data_AF-A0A225DEA6-F1
#
_entry.id   AF-A0A225DEA6-F1
#
_cell.length_a   1.000
_cell.length_b   1.000
_cell.length_c   1.000
_cell.angle_alpha   90.00
_cell.angle_beta   90.00
_cell.angle_gamma   90.00
#
_symmetry.space_group_name_H-M   'P 1'
#
loop_
_entity.id
_entity.type
_entity.pdbx_description
1 polymer ?
#
loop_
_entity_poly.entity_id
_entity_poly.type
_entity_poly.pdbx_seq_one_letter_code
_entity_poly.pdbx_strand_id
1 'polypeptide(L)'
;MGEPAYHQFLTSALGAAVTHLRPGGAFYVWHADLHGLTVRAACGDAGLTVRQCLVWVKPGLVLGRQDYHWRHEPCLYGWADGAAHTWLGDRSQTTVLEFGKPAKNADHPTMKPVDLFAYLIATRAPRVGPSLTRSAGPGPL
;
A
#
# COMPACT_ATOMS: atom_id res chain seq x y z
N MET A 1 -1.12 -19.51 -14.09
CA MET A 1 -2.24 -19.70 -13.14
C MET A 1 -3.46 -19.02 -13.74
N GLY A 2 -4.62 -19.67 -13.79
CA GLY A 2 -5.85 -19.03 -14.29
C GLY A 2 -6.42 -18.03 -13.28
N GLU A 3 -7.24 -17.09 -13.74
CA GLU A 3 -7.81 -16.02 -12.90
C GLU A 3 -8.53 -16.53 -11.64
N PRO A 4 -9.36 -17.60 -11.68
CA PRO A 4 -10.04 -18.10 -10.48
C PRO A 4 -9.06 -18.65 -9.43
N ALA A 5 -8.02 -19.36 -9.86
CA ALA A 5 -6.99 -19.89 -8.98
C ALA A 5 -6.15 -18.76 -8.35
N TYR A 6 -5.89 -17.71 -9.11
CA TYR A 6 -5.20 -16.52 -8.60
C TYR A 6 -6.05 -15.76 -7.58
N HIS A 7 -7.34 -15.58 -7.86
CA HIS A 7 -8.29 -15.00 -6.91
C HIS A 7 -8.32 -15.80 -5.60
N GLN A 8 -8.51 -17.12 -5.66
CA GLN A 8 -8.56 -17.98 -4.48
C GLN A 8 -7.25 -17.91 -3.67
N PHE A 9 -6.11 -17.90 -4.35
CA PHE A 9 -4.81 -17.72 -3.71
C PHE A 9 -4.74 -16.38 -2.95
N LEU A 10 -5.13 -15.27 -3.61
CA LEU A 10 -5.12 -13.95 -2.99
C LEU A 10 -6.06 -13.87 -1.79
N THR A 11 -7.30 -14.33 -1.92
CA THR A 11 -8.28 -14.32 -0.82
C THR A 11 -7.76 -15.12 0.38
N SER A 12 -7.15 -16.28 0.14
CA SER A 12 -6.59 -17.12 1.21
C SER A 12 -5.40 -16.45 1.91
N ALA A 13 -4.46 -15.88 1.12
CA ALA A 13 -3.28 -15.20 1.65
C ALA A 13 -3.65 -13.93 2.42
N LEU A 14 -4.56 -13.11 1.87
CA LEU A 14 -5.06 -11.91 2.52
C LEU A 14 -5.85 -12.26 3.78
N GLY A 15 -6.72 -13.27 3.73
CA GLY A 15 -7.46 -13.75 4.90
C GLY A 15 -6.52 -14.18 6.04
N ALA A 16 -5.46 -14.92 5.74
CA ALA A 16 -4.44 -15.26 6.74
C ALA A 16 -3.75 -14.02 7.32
N ALA A 17 -3.43 -13.02 6.49
CA ALA A 17 -2.84 -11.76 6.97
C ALA A 17 -3.80 -10.95 7.85
N VAL A 18 -5.09 -10.92 7.52
CA VAL A 18 -6.14 -10.22 8.29
C VAL A 18 -6.22 -10.71 9.73
N THR A 19 -6.03 -12.03 9.97
CA THR A 19 -6.06 -12.59 11.34
C THR A 19 -4.97 -12.02 12.27
N HIS A 20 -3.92 -11.43 11.71
CA HIS A 20 -2.82 -10.81 12.44
C HIS A 20 -2.88 -9.27 12.40
N LEU A 21 -3.85 -8.70 11.67
CA LEU A 21 -4.02 -7.26 11.57
C LEU A 21 -4.84 -6.77 12.76
N ARG A 22 -4.27 -5.85 13.54
CA ARG A 22 -5.01 -5.20 14.62
C ARG A 22 -6.23 -4.43 14.05
N PRO A 23 -7.34 -4.30 14.81
CA PRO A 23 -8.42 -3.37 14.45
C PRO A 23 -7.87 -1.96 14.16
N GLY A 24 -8.35 -1.32 13.09
CA GLY A 24 -7.81 -0.03 12.61
C GLY A 24 -6.41 -0.09 11.99
N GLY A 25 -5.82 -1.29 11.88
CA GLY A 25 -4.51 -1.50 11.26
C GLY A 25 -4.56 -1.25 9.76
N ALA A 26 -3.64 -0.42 9.25
CA ALA A 26 -3.54 -0.12 7.83
C ALA A 26 -2.97 -1.31 7.03
N PHE A 27 -3.41 -1.46 5.78
CA PHE A 27 -2.87 -2.43 4.83
C PHE A 27 -2.53 -1.77 3.49
N TYR A 28 -1.58 -2.38 2.79
CA TYR A 28 -1.08 -1.96 1.49
C TYR A 28 -0.92 -3.20 0.60
N VAL A 29 -1.66 -3.26 -0.51
CA VAL A 29 -1.58 -4.38 -1.47
C VAL A 29 -1.14 -3.86 -2.83
N TRP A 30 0.13 -4.08 -3.14
CA TRP A 30 0.72 -3.76 -4.43
C TRP A 30 0.38 -4.83 -5.46
N HIS A 31 0.01 -4.42 -6.67
CA HIS A 31 -0.37 -5.36 -7.72
C HIS A 31 0.00 -4.83 -9.11
N ALA A 32 0.00 -5.73 -10.10
CA ALA A 32 -0.01 -5.31 -11.50
C ALA A 32 -1.41 -4.82 -11.89
N ASP A 33 -1.48 -3.73 -12.64
CA ASP A 33 -2.76 -3.09 -12.99
C ASP A 33 -3.70 -4.02 -13.77
N LEU A 34 -3.12 -4.89 -14.61
CA LEU A 34 -3.83 -5.95 -15.34
C LEU A 34 -4.73 -6.83 -14.46
N HIS A 35 -4.38 -7.02 -13.18
CA HIS A 35 -5.16 -7.85 -12.23
C HIS A 35 -5.90 -7.02 -11.19
N GLY A 36 -6.07 -5.71 -11.41
CA GLY A 36 -6.63 -4.81 -10.40
C GLY A 36 -8.03 -5.18 -9.94
N LEU A 37 -8.89 -5.68 -10.84
CA LEU A 37 -10.24 -6.12 -10.49
C LEU A 37 -10.20 -7.31 -9.52
N THR A 38 -9.40 -8.32 -9.85
CA THR A 38 -9.25 -9.56 -9.07
C THR A 38 -8.66 -9.29 -7.68
N VAL A 39 -7.67 -8.41 -7.60
CA VAL A 39 -7.05 -8.05 -6.32
C VAL A 39 -8.04 -7.28 -5.43
N ARG A 40 -8.87 -6.39 -6.01
CA ARG A 40 -9.92 -5.69 -5.27
C ARG A 40 -11.00 -6.64 -4.76
N ALA A 41 -11.46 -7.57 -5.59
CA ALA A 41 -12.43 -8.59 -5.19
C ALA A 41 -11.88 -9.45 -4.04
N ALA A 42 -10.65 -9.95 -4.17
CA ALA A 42 -10.00 -10.74 -3.13
C ALA A 42 -9.83 -9.99 -1.80
N CYS A 43 -9.57 -8.66 -1.83
CA CYS A 43 -9.58 -7.84 -0.62
C CYS A 43 -10.96 -7.82 0.03
N GLY A 44 -12.02 -7.57 -0.74
CA GLY A 44 -13.40 -7.56 -0.23
C GLY A 44 -13.77 -8.90 0.41
N ASP A 45 -13.48 -10.00 -0.28
CA ASP A 45 -13.77 -11.36 0.20
C ASP A 45 -12.95 -11.74 1.45
N ALA A 46 -11.76 -11.15 1.63
CA ALA A 46 -10.95 -11.29 2.84
C ALA A 46 -11.40 -10.36 3.99
N GLY A 47 -12.45 -9.57 3.81
CA GLY A 47 -12.93 -8.60 4.81
C GLY A 47 -12.09 -7.33 4.89
N LEU A 48 -11.32 -7.00 3.85
CA LEU A 48 -10.51 -5.80 3.76
C LEU A 48 -11.22 -4.72 2.92
N THR A 49 -11.76 -3.71 3.60
CA THR A 49 -12.36 -2.55 2.93
C THR A 49 -11.27 -1.64 2.33
N VAL A 50 -11.13 -1.68 0.99
CA VAL A 50 -10.24 -0.78 0.24
C VAL A 50 -10.81 0.64 0.26
N ARG A 51 -9.97 1.63 0.61
CA ARG A 51 -10.37 3.04 0.74
C ARG A 51 -9.81 3.91 -0.38
N GLN A 52 -8.58 3.66 -0.81
CA GLN A 52 -7.92 4.42 -1.86
C GLN A 52 -7.04 3.52 -2.72
N CYS A 53 -6.72 3.99 -3.92
CA CYS A 53 -5.67 3.44 -4.76
C CYS A 53 -4.51 4.43 -4.76
N LEU A 54 -3.37 4.03 -4.19
CA LEU A 54 -2.12 4.77 -4.33
C LEU A 54 -1.44 4.35 -5.63
N VAL A 55 -0.66 5.25 -6.21
CA VAL A 55 0.08 5.02 -7.46
C VAL A 55 1.53 5.41 -7.22
N TRP A 56 2.43 4.44 -7.24
CA TRP A 56 3.87 4.75 -7.26
C TRP A 56 4.30 5.05 -8.69
N VAL A 57 4.76 6.28 -8.93
CA VAL A 57 5.36 6.69 -10.19
C VAL A 57 6.83 6.30 -10.17
N LYS A 58 7.21 5.44 -11.12
CA LYS A 58 8.58 4.99 -11.29
C LYS A 58 9.40 6.10 -11.97
N PRO A 59 10.67 6.30 -11.57
CA PRO A 59 11.52 7.34 -12.16
C PRO A 59 11.74 7.12 -13.66
N GLY A 60 11.76 5.86 -14.11
CA GLY A 60 11.82 5.48 -15.51
C GLY A 60 10.66 4.59 -15.91
N LEU A 61 10.39 4.54 -17.21
CA LEU A 61 9.45 3.59 -17.80
C LEU A 61 10.01 2.16 -17.76
N VAL A 62 9.12 1.17 -17.72
CA VAL A 62 9.42 -0.24 -17.93
C VAL A 62 9.08 -0.56 -19.38
N LEU A 63 10.11 -0.85 -20.18
CA LEU A 63 9.94 -1.22 -21.58
C LEU A 63 9.11 -2.51 -21.66
N GLY A 64 8.07 -2.46 -22.49
CA GLY A 64 7.17 -3.58 -22.75
C GLY A 64 6.83 -3.66 -24.23
N ARG A 65 6.12 -4.73 -24.61
CA ARG A 65 5.71 -4.98 -26.00
C ARG A 65 4.36 -4.34 -26.38
N GLN A 66 3.77 -3.61 -25.44
CA GLN A 66 2.48 -2.93 -25.59
C GLN A 66 2.69 -1.51 -26.12
N ASP A 67 1.63 -0.89 -26.62
CA ASP A 67 1.63 0.48 -27.16
C ASP A 67 2.09 1.53 -26.13
N TYR A 68 1.78 1.31 -24.85
CA TYR A 68 2.20 2.17 -23.74
C TYR A 68 3.14 1.43 -22.79
N HIS A 69 4.18 2.12 -22.34
CA HIS A 69 5.13 1.59 -21.37
C HIS A 69 4.71 1.91 -19.94
N TRP A 70 4.84 0.93 -19.05
CA TRP A 70 4.46 1.09 -17.65
C TRP A 70 5.41 2.04 -16.93
N ARG A 71 4.90 3.12 -16.38
CA ARG A 71 5.66 4.04 -15.50
C ARG A 71 5.09 4.09 -14.09
N HIS A 72 4.16 3.20 -13.76
CA HIS A 72 3.54 3.20 -12.45
C HIS A 72 3.29 1.81 -11.91
N GLU A 73 2.99 1.75 -10.62
CA GLU A 73 2.53 0.56 -9.93
C GLU A 73 1.40 0.93 -8.96
N PRO A 74 0.21 0.35 -9.09
CA PRO A 74 -0.89 0.59 -8.18
C PRO A 74 -0.72 -0.14 -6.84
N CYS A 75 -1.26 0.45 -5.79
CA CYS A 75 -1.35 -0.11 -4.45
C CYS A 75 -2.74 0.17 -3.86
N LEU A 76 -3.47 -0.88 -3.51
CA LEU A 76 -4.69 -0.74 -2.74
C LEU A 76 -4.35 -0.40 -1.30
N TYR A 77 -5.01 0.61 -0.75
CA TYR A 77 -4.81 1.10 0.60
C TYR A 77 -6.13 1.13 1.37
N GLY A 78 -6.09 0.70 2.63
CA GLY A 78 -7.21 0.74 3.55
C GLY A 78 -6.78 0.39 4.96
N TRP A 79 -7.75 0.10 5.82
CA TRP A 79 -7.52 -0.37 7.19
C TRP A 79 -8.58 -1.38 7.61
N ALA A 80 -8.22 -2.25 8.55
CA ALA A 80 -9.15 -3.18 9.18
C ALA A 80 -10.22 -2.41 9.97
N ASP A 81 -11.46 -2.90 9.92
CA ASP A 81 -12.56 -2.33 10.69
C ASP A 81 -12.43 -2.67 12.18
N GLY A 82 -13.35 -2.14 13.00
CA GLY A 82 -13.39 -2.40 14.45
C GLY A 82 -12.61 -1.40 15.33
N ALA A 83 -11.84 -0.48 14.74
CA ALA A 83 -11.28 0.68 15.45
C ALA A 83 -10.95 1.83 14.49
N ALA A 84 -10.74 3.03 15.04
CA ALA A 84 -10.21 4.15 14.28
C ALA A 84 -8.79 3.83 13.79
N HIS A 85 -8.50 4.20 12.54
CA HIS A 85 -7.17 4.00 11.98
C HIS A 85 -6.19 5.07 12.48
N THR A 86 -4.91 4.71 12.54
CA THR A 86 -3.85 5.67 12.86
C THR A 86 -3.44 6.44 11.61
N TRP A 87 -3.46 7.77 11.68
CA TRP A 87 -2.90 8.66 10.66
C TRP A 87 -2.00 9.70 11.31
N LEU A 88 -0.73 9.70 10.89
CA LEU A 88 0.32 10.60 11.36
C LEU A 88 0.84 11.49 10.22
N GLY A 89 0.26 11.39 9.03
CA GLY A 89 0.54 12.28 7.91
C GLY A 89 -0.14 13.64 8.11
N ASP A 90 0.30 14.64 7.34
CA ASP A 90 -0.37 15.93 7.25
C ASP A 90 -1.48 15.92 6.17
N ARG A 91 -2.01 17.11 5.83
CA ARG A 91 -3.04 17.28 4.80
C ARG A 91 -2.50 17.42 3.38
N SER A 92 -1.19 17.30 3.17
CA SER A 92 -0.52 17.42 1.86
C SER A 92 -0.27 16.08 1.18
N GLN A 93 -0.50 14.97 1.89
CA GLN A 93 -0.28 13.63 1.35
C GLN A 93 -1.27 13.34 0.21
N THR A 94 -0.76 12.86 -0.93
CA THR A 94 -1.57 12.54 -2.11
C THR A 94 -1.57 11.04 -2.40
N THR A 95 -2.43 10.61 -3.32
CA THR A 95 -2.45 9.22 -3.80
C THR A 95 -1.33 8.92 -4.79
N VAL A 96 -0.54 9.92 -5.21
CA VAL A 96 0.57 9.75 -6.15
C VAL A 96 1.88 9.82 -5.38
N LEU A 97 2.67 8.76 -5.48
CA LEU A 97 3.91 8.59 -4.73
C LEU A 97 5.09 8.66 -5.70
N GLU A 98 5.93 9.69 -5.56
CA GLU A 98 7.08 9.92 -6.43
C GLU A 98 8.38 9.61 -5.68
N PHE A 99 8.73 8.32 -5.64
CA PHE A 99 9.97 7.85 -5.00
C PHE A 99 10.93 7.30 -6.05
N GLY A 100 12.17 7.80 -6.03
CA GLY A 100 13.24 7.30 -6.89
C GLY A 100 13.62 5.86 -6.56
N LYS A 101 14.12 5.13 -7.57
CA LYS A 101 14.72 3.80 -7.39
C LYS A 101 16.11 3.96 -6.78
N PRO A 102 16.57 3.06 -5.89
CA PRO A 102 17.96 3.10 -5.41
C PRO A 102 18.95 3.06 -6.59
N ALA A 103 19.98 3.93 -6.56
CA ALA A 103 20.92 4.14 -7.66
C ALA A 103 21.79 2.91 -7.98
N LYS A 104 21.90 1.95 -7.05
CA LYS A 104 22.54 0.64 -7.25
C LYS A 104 21.68 -0.40 -6.56
N ASN A 105 21.37 -1.50 -7.25
CA ASN A 105 20.92 -2.75 -6.62
C ASN A 105 21.35 -3.90 -7.51
N ALA A 106 22.18 -4.79 -6.95
CA ALA A 106 22.75 -5.95 -7.62
C ALA A 106 21.81 -7.17 -7.63
N ASP A 107 20.74 -7.17 -6.83
CA ASP A 107 20.05 -8.42 -6.45
C ASP A 107 18.71 -8.66 -7.17
N HIS A 108 17.90 -7.62 -7.47
CA HIS A 108 16.65 -7.83 -8.20
C HIS A 108 16.17 -6.59 -8.99
N PRO A 109 15.73 -6.74 -10.26
CA PRO A 109 15.31 -5.63 -11.11
C PRO A 109 14.04 -4.89 -10.64
N THR A 110 13.20 -5.48 -9.78
CA THR A 110 11.90 -4.91 -9.37
C THR A 110 11.80 -4.53 -7.89
N MET A 111 12.92 -4.38 -7.19
CA MET A 111 12.88 -3.99 -5.77
C MET A 111 12.27 -2.59 -5.61
N LYS A 112 11.21 -2.50 -4.80
CA LYS A 112 10.59 -1.23 -4.40
C LYS A 112 11.56 -0.44 -3.50
N PRO A 113 11.56 0.90 -3.56
CA PRO A 113 12.44 1.71 -2.72
C PRO A 113 12.14 1.48 -1.24
N VAL A 114 13.17 1.33 -0.42
CA VAL A 114 13.01 1.24 1.04
C VAL A 114 12.35 2.53 1.56
N ASP A 115 12.72 3.68 1.01
CA ASP A 115 12.17 4.99 1.39
C ASP A 115 10.66 5.09 1.17
N LEU A 116 10.13 4.45 0.11
CA LEU A 116 8.70 4.38 -0.13
C LEU A 116 7.98 3.67 1.03
N PHE A 117 8.50 2.52 1.48
CA PHE A 117 7.91 1.80 2.60
C PHE A 117 8.12 2.52 3.93
N ALA A 118 9.30 3.10 4.16
CA ALA A 118 9.59 3.89 5.35
C ALA A 118 8.61 5.06 5.48
N TYR A 119 8.35 5.76 4.38
CA TYR A 119 7.34 6.81 4.30
C TYR A 119 5.93 6.29 4.64
N LEU A 120 5.47 5.21 3.99
CA LEU A 120 4.14 4.66 4.24
C LEU A 120 3.97 4.22 5.70
N ILE A 121 4.96 3.53 6.27
CA ILE A 121 4.95 3.09 7.67
C ILE A 121 4.95 4.29 8.62
N ALA A 122 5.77 5.32 8.36
CA ALA A 122 5.84 6.50 9.20
C ALA A 122 4.52 7.28 9.27
N THR A 123 3.70 7.24 8.22
CA THR A 123 2.35 7.84 8.26
C THR A 123 1.34 7.05 9.11
N ARG A 124 1.69 5.84 9.57
CA ARG A 124 0.76 4.91 10.24
C ARG A 124 1.24 4.37 11.58
N ALA A 125 2.54 4.42 11.85
CA ALA A 125 3.15 3.93 13.08
C ALA A 125 3.96 5.05 13.74
N PRO A 126 3.78 5.28 15.05
CA PRO A 126 4.65 6.20 15.78
C PRO A 126 6.09 5.70 15.71
N ARG A 127 7.05 6.64 15.58
CA ARG A 127 8.47 6.30 15.61
C ARG A 127 8.79 5.66 16.96
N VAL A 128 9.38 4.46 16.93
CA VAL A 128 9.83 3.78 18.15
C VAL A 128 11.12 4.47 18.61
N GLY A 129 10.98 5.45 19.50
CA GLY A 129 12.05 6.17 20.17
C GLY A 129 11.52 6.79 21.47
N PRO A 130 12.35 7.01 22.51
CA PRO A 130 11.85 7.50 23.78
C PRO A 130 11.60 9.00 23.65
N SER A 131 10.34 9.42 23.44
CA SER A 131 9.72 10.54 24.17
C SER A 131 8.37 11.00 23.61
N LEU A 132 7.52 11.29 24.60
CA LEU A 132 6.45 12.28 24.65
C LEU A 132 5.20 12.08 23.79
N THR A 133 4.15 11.66 24.49
CA THR A 133 2.77 12.15 24.39
C THR A 133 2.73 13.56 23.79
N ARG A 134 2.30 13.67 22.53
CA ARG A 134 1.90 14.95 21.97
C ARG A 134 0.42 15.13 22.29
N SER A 135 0.15 15.98 23.27
CA SER A 135 -1.18 16.42 23.68
C SER A 135 -2.03 16.79 22.46
N ALA A 136 -3.28 16.34 22.47
CA ALA A 136 -4.33 16.78 21.58
C ALA A 136 -4.43 18.32 21.60
N GLY A 137 -4.49 18.92 20.41
CA GLY A 137 -4.86 20.32 20.19
C GLY A 137 -6.04 20.38 19.22
N PRO A 138 -6.94 21.38 19.35
CA PRO A 138 -8.33 21.29 18.92
C PRO A 138 -8.48 21.47 17.40
N GLY A 139 -9.45 20.76 16.82
CA GLY A 139 -9.83 20.94 15.41
C GLY A 139 -10.54 22.29 15.19
N PRO A 140 -10.45 22.87 13.98
CA PRO A 140 -11.21 24.08 13.66
C PRO A 140 -12.67 23.75 13.34
N LEU A 141 -13.53 24.68 13.75
CA LEU A 141 -14.96 24.81 13.45
C LEU A 141 -15.25 24.88 11.95
#